data_AF-A0A1H5YGY3-F1
#
_entry.id   AF-A0A1H5YGY3-F1
#
_cell.length_a   1.000
_cell.length_b   1.000
_cell.length_c   1.000
_cell.angle_alpha   90.00
_cell.angle_beta   90.00
_cell.angle_gamma   90.00
#
_symmetry.space_group_name_H-M   'P 1'
#
loop_
_entity.id
_entity.type
_entity.pdbx_description
1 polymer ?
#
loop_
_entity_poly.entity_id
_entity_poly.type
_entity_poly.pdbx_seq_one_letter_code
_entity_poly.pdbx_strand_id
1 'polypeptide(L)'
;MSAELRLLGTCYAVSEASQPIQFASRREKELLAALAIDQGRPVARDKILDRIWGRDDFSARKALNTSLWRLRGAIRDAGGEPENWIVSDTDNLMLPDDTGPWVDVVNLLKLDDPESLDLADQWQLAETCQGFFLPEAQGSWLEDVRRVVEARQARLLTALVEGLERVEDNVRLRQAAERLLLIDPFEERGWQALIAVQLEAGNRAQAVKLYKELEIKLTEELGVDPAPETQALLAQIERQHQSSSFTAVQDDIRAISKRIATLQGVLNDTLQELRSLTDQLTDA
;
A
#
# COMPACT_ATOMS: atom_id res chain seq x y z
N MET A 1 -25.23 10.29 -12.99
CA MET A 1 -23.79 10.20 -12.69
C MET A 1 -23.57 11.06 -11.47
N SER A 2 -22.91 10.53 -10.44
CA SER A 2 -22.78 11.20 -9.13
C SER A 2 -21.57 12.11 -9.13
N ALA A 3 -21.70 13.26 -8.48
CA ALA A 3 -20.56 14.12 -8.14
C ALA A 3 -19.54 13.34 -7.28
N GLU A 4 -18.27 13.69 -7.41
CA GLU A 4 -17.15 13.00 -6.74
C GLU A 4 -16.14 14.02 -6.22
N LEU A 5 -15.63 13.79 -5.01
CA LEU A 5 -14.56 14.55 -4.38
C LEU A 5 -13.49 13.58 -3.86
N ARG A 6 -12.29 13.67 -4.44
CA ARG A 6 -11.10 12.93 -4.01
C ARG A 6 -10.18 13.81 -3.19
N LEU A 7 -9.84 13.34 -2.00
CA LEU A 7 -8.98 14.02 -1.02
C LEU A 7 -7.80 13.15 -0.59
N LEU A 8 -7.76 11.87 -0.99
CA LEU A 8 -6.60 11.00 -0.83
C LEU A 8 -5.73 11.14 -2.09
N GLY A 9 -4.55 11.74 -1.91
CA GLY A 9 -3.74 12.26 -3.00
C GLY A 9 -4.12 13.70 -3.39
N THR A 10 -3.73 14.11 -4.60
CA THR A 10 -4.03 15.46 -5.10
C THR A 10 -5.54 15.69 -5.15
N CYS A 11 -6.02 16.79 -4.56
CA CYS A 11 -7.45 17.08 -4.55
C CYS A 11 -8.00 17.22 -5.97
N TYR A 12 -9.03 16.42 -6.24
CA TYR A 12 -9.73 16.36 -7.51
C TYR A 12 -11.23 16.28 -7.24
N ALA A 13 -12.03 17.01 -8.02
CA ALA A 13 -13.47 17.02 -7.85
C ALA A 13 -14.16 17.07 -9.21
N VAL A 14 -15.29 16.36 -9.32
CA VAL A 14 -16.10 16.26 -10.53
C VAL A 14 -17.54 16.56 -10.17
N SER A 15 -18.17 17.43 -10.95
CA SER A 15 -19.58 17.79 -10.80
C SER A 15 -20.52 16.64 -11.19
N GLU A 16 -21.80 16.85 -10.94
CA GLU A 16 -22.92 15.99 -11.36
C GLU A 16 -22.97 15.82 -12.90
N ALA A 17 -22.45 16.78 -13.65
CA ALA A 17 -22.30 16.74 -15.11
C ALA A 17 -21.03 16.01 -15.57
N SER A 18 -20.32 15.32 -14.67
CA SER A 18 -19.06 14.63 -14.92
C SER A 18 -17.95 15.55 -15.46
N GLN A 19 -17.99 16.85 -15.12
CA GLN A 19 -16.94 17.81 -15.51
C GLN A 19 -16.02 18.11 -14.33
N PRO A 20 -14.69 18.20 -14.55
CA PRO A 20 -13.76 18.58 -13.49
C PRO A 20 -14.02 19.99 -12.97
N ILE A 21 -14.11 20.14 -11.64
CA ILE A 21 -14.21 21.43 -10.98
C ILE A 21 -12.82 22.07 -10.91
N GLN A 22 -12.67 23.24 -11.52
CA GLN A 22 -11.41 23.97 -11.55
C GLN A 22 -11.28 24.88 -10.32
N PHE A 23 -10.50 24.44 -9.33
CA PHE A 23 -10.19 25.26 -8.16
C PHE A 23 -9.26 26.41 -8.52
N ALA A 24 -9.67 27.64 -8.22
CA ALA A 24 -8.86 28.84 -8.42
C ALA A 24 -7.76 28.96 -7.36
N SER A 25 -7.91 28.31 -6.20
CA SER A 25 -6.92 28.34 -5.14
C SER A 25 -6.91 27.11 -4.23
N ARG A 26 -5.77 26.89 -3.57
CA ARG A 26 -5.61 25.91 -2.49
C ARG A 26 -6.65 26.06 -1.38
N ARG A 27 -7.10 27.30 -1.09
CA ARG A 27 -8.07 27.58 -0.01
C ARG A 27 -9.45 27.01 -0.29
N GLU A 28 -9.84 26.91 -1.56
CA GLU A 28 -11.11 26.28 -1.94
C GLU A 28 -11.05 24.77 -1.73
N LYS A 29 -9.91 24.15 -2.05
CA LYS A 29 -9.66 22.72 -1.76
C LYS A 29 -9.68 22.42 -0.26
N GLU A 30 -8.96 23.22 0.53
CA GLU A 30 -8.93 23.10 1.99
C GLU A 30 -10.32 23.32 2.61
N LEU A 31 -11.13 24.22 2.05
CA LEU A 31 -12.51 24.44 2.48
C LEU A 31 -13.39 23.22 2.25
N LEU A 32 -13.37 22.63 1.05
CA LEU A 32 -14.12 21.40 0.79
C LEU A 32 -13.63 20.25 1.68
N ALA A 33 -12.32 20.10 1.83
CA ALA A 33 -11.77 19.05 2.68
C ALA A 33 -12.18 19.19 4.15
N ALA A 34 -12.16 20.42 4.68
CA ALA A 34 -12.58 20.70 6.05
C ALA A 34 -14.08 20.42 6.29
N LEU A 35 -14.91 20.59 5.27
CA LEU A 35 -16.34 20.23 5.32
C LEU A 35 -16.54 18.72 5.11
N ALA A 36 -15.74 18.08 4.27
CA ALA A 36 -15.86 16.66 3.95
C ALA A 36 -15.56 15.75 5.15
N ILE A 37 -14.59 16.11 6.00
CA ILE A 37 -14.33 15.36 7.24
C ILE A 37 -15.54 15.32 8.18
N ASP A 38 -16.37 16.36 8.14
CA ASP A 38 -17.61 16.48 8.90
C ASP A 38 -18.85 16.33 7.97
N GLN A 39 -18.76 15.55 6.88
CA GLN A 39 -19.84 15.42 5.89
C GLN A 39 -21.19 15.09 6.54
N GLY A 40 -22.25 15.79 6.10
CA GLY A 40 -23.60 15.68 6.63
C GLY A 40 -23.81 16.39 7.97
N ARG A 41 -22.79 17.06 8.54
CA ARG A 41 -22.88 17.79 9.81
C ARG A 41 -22.58 19.28 9.61
N PRO A 42 -23.38 20.19 10.19
CA PRO A 42 -23.06 21.62 10.19
C PRO A 42 -21.75 21.90 10.92
N VAL A 43 -20.87 22.68 10.29
CA VAL A 43 -19.61 23.15 10.85
C VAL A 43 -19.67 24.67 11.01
N ALA A 44 -19.49 25.15 12.23
CA ALA A 44 -19.52 26.57 12.54
C ALA A 44 -18.42 27.34 11.77
N ARG A 45 -18.75 28.54 11.31
CA ARG A 45 -17.86 29.36 10.46
C ARG A 45 -16.57 29.74 11.18
N ASP A 46 -16.62 29.99 12.49
CA ASP A 46 -15.46 30.24 13.34
C ASP A 46 -14.50 29.05 13.36
N LYS A 47 -15.02 27.82 13.47
CA LYS A 47 -14.22 26.58 13.39
C LYS A 47 -13.57 26.40 12.01
N ILE A 48 -14.27 26.74 10.93
CA ILE A 48 -13.69 26.73 9.58
C ILE A 48 -12.59 27.79 9.44
N LEU A 49 -12.79 28.98 10.01
CA LEU A 49 -11.81 30.06 10.02
C LEU A 49 -10.56 29.67 10.80
N ASP A 50 -10.73 29.06 11.97
CA ASP A 50 -9.63 28.54 12.78
C ASP A 50 -8.85 27.45 12.03
N ARG A 51 -9.53 26.43 11.47
CA ARG A 51 -8.87 25.36 10.69
C ARG A 51 -8.04 25.91 9.54
N ILE A 52 -8.62 26.75 8.69
CA ILE A 52 -8.00 27.11 7.40
C ILE A 52 -7.09 28.34 7.53
N TRP A 53 -7.51 29.35 8.29
CA TRP A 53 -6.79 30.62 8.42
C TRP A 53 -6.08 30.81 9.77
N GLY A 54 -6.36 29.98 10.79
CA GLY A 54 -5.76 30.07 12.12
C GLY A 54 -6.15 31.32 12.91
N ARG A 55 -7.19 32.03 12.46
CA ARG A 55 -7.68 33.27 13.06
C ARG A 55 -9.08 33.61 12.58
N ASP A 56 -9.83 34.31 13.45
CA ASP A 56 -11.17 34.82 13.16
C ASP A 56 -11.18 36.36 13.20
N ASP A 57 -10.53 36.97 12.21
CA ASP A 57 -10.56 38.42 12.00
C ASP A 57 -11.42 38.82 10.78
N PHE A 58 -11.68 40.11 10.61
CA PHE A 58 -12.47 40.63 9.49
C PHE A 58 -11.90 40.22 8.11
N SER A 59 -10.57 40.13 8.00
CA SER A 59 -9.90 39.74 6.75
C SER A 59 -10.12 38.26 6.44
N ALA A 60 -10.02 37.38 7.43
CA ALA A 60 -10.27 35.96 7.32
C ALA A 60 -11.73 35.68 6.96
N ARG A 61 -12.69 36.35 7.60
CA ARG A 61 -14.12 36.28 7.24
C ARG A 61 -14.38 36.70 5.79
N LYS A 62 -13.74 37.79 5.34
CA LYS A 62 -13.83 38.24 3.94
C LYS A 62 -13.19 37.23 2.98
N ALA A 63 -12.07 36.61 3.36
CA ALA A 63 -11.41 35.58 2.58
C ALA A 63 -12.29 34.33 2.45
N LEU A 64 -12.91 33.86 3.55
CA LEU A 64 -13.86 32.75 3.53
C LEU A 64 -15.03 33.02 2.57
N ASN A 65 -15.67 34.19 2.67
CA ASN A 65 -16.76 34.56 1.76
C ASN A 65 -16.31 34.60 0.29
N THR A 66 -15.08 35.06 0.04
CA THR A 66 -14.49 35.07 -1.31
C THR A 66 -14.25 33.65 -1.82
N SER A 67 -13.70 32.76 -0.99
CA SER A 67 -13.48 31.35 -1.33
C SER A 67 -14.80 30.62 -1.58
N LEU A 68 -15.83 30.86 -0.78
CA LEU A 68 -17.17 30.32 -0.99
C LEU A 68 -17.76 30.79 -2.32
N TRP A 69 -17.67 32.09 -2.63
CA TRP A 69 -18.18 32.63 -3.89
C TRP A 69 -17.47 32.01 -5.10
N ARG A 70 -16.13 31.93 -5.07
CA ARG A 70 -15.34 31.31 -6.15
C ARG A 70 -15.66 29.83 -6.33
N LEU A 71 -15.75 29.09 -5.24
CA LEU A 71 -16.04 27.66 -5.26
C LEU A 71 -17.44 27.40 -5.85
N ARG A 72 -18.45 28.15 -5.43
CA ARG A 72 -19.80 28.08 -6.02
C ARG A 72 -19.81 28.44 -7.51
N GLY A 73 -18.98 29.39 -7.93
CA GLY A 73 -18.76 29.69 -9.35
C GLY A 73 -18.16 28.51 -10.11
N ALA A 74 -17.06 27.95 -9.61
CA ALA A 74 -16.36 26.82 -10.23
C ALA A 74 -17.25 25.57 -10.35
N ILE A 75 -18.10 25.29 -9.36
CA ILE A 75 -19.08 24.19 -9.41
C ILE A 75 -20.10 24.45 -10.53
N ARG A 76 -20.63 25.67 -10.62
CA ARG A 76 -21.61 26.06 -11.65
C ARG A 76 -21.02 26.01 -13.05
N ASP A 77 -19.77 26.47 -13.21
CA ASP A 77 -19.04 26.44 -14.48
C ASP A 77 -18.78 25.00 -14.94
N ALA A 78 -18.61 24.07 -13.99
CA ALA A 78 -18.57 22.63 -14.24
C ALA A 78 -19.96 22.00 -14.43
N GLY A 79 -21.05 22.76 -14.46
CA GLY A 79 -22.41 22.23 -14.62
C GLY A 79 -22.97 21.49 -13.42
N GLY A 80 -22.40 21.70 -12.22
CA GLY A 80 -22.94 21.19 -10.96
C GLY A 80 -23.85 22.20 -10.25
N GLU A 81 -24.55 21.72 -9.21
CA GLU A 81 -25.43 22.56 -8.39
C GLU A 81 -24.72 22.95 -7.09
N PRO A 82 -24.37 24.23 -6.87
CA PRO A 82 -23.61 24.64 -5.69
C PRO A 82 -24.23 24.26 -4.34
N GLU A 83 -25.54 24.13 -4.28
CA GLU A 83 -26.32 23.73 -3.11
C GLU A 83 -26.07 22.26 -2.71
N ASN A 84 -25.71 21.39 -3.66
CA ASN A 84 -25.31 20.01 -3.38
C ASN A 84 -23.90 19.92 -2.78
N TRP A 85 -23.08 20.96 -2.97
CA TRP A 85 -21.71 20.97 -2.49
C TRP A 85 -21.53 21.79 -1.21
N ILE A 86 -22.27 22.89 -1.05
CA ILE A 86 -22.13 23.77 0.11
C ILE A 86 -23.47 24.39 0.49
N VAL A 87 -24.06 23.83 1.54
CA VAL A 87 -25.15 24.47 2.27
C VAL A 87 -24.54 25.43 3.28
N SER A 88 -25.06 26.66 3.31
CA SER A 88 -24.63 27.68 4.25
C SER A 88 -25.82 28.37 4.90
N ASP A 89 -25.80 28.49 6.21
CA ASP A 89 -26.66 29.41 6.94
C ASP A 89 -25.82 30.59 7.50
N THR A 90 -26.40 31.36 8.42
CA THR A 90 -25.74 32.53 9.04
C THR A 90 -24.45 32.13 9.77
N ASP A 91 -24.44 30.99 10.44
CA ASP A 91 -23.41 30.59 11.41
C ASP A 91 -22.62 29.35 10.98
N ASN A 92 -23.14 28.56 10.05
CA ASN A 92 -22.62 27.24 9.69
C ASN A 92 -22.45 27.04 8.17
N LEU A 93 -21.56 26.10 7.86
CA LEU A 93 -21.30 25.56 6.53
C LEU A 93 -21.39 24.04 6.60
N MET A 94 -21.87 23.40 5.54
CA MET A 94 -22.00 21.95 5.47
C MET A 94 -21.82 21.44 4.04
N LEU A 95 -21.12 20.32 3.91
CA LEU A 95 -21.18 19.45 2.72
C LEU A 95 -22.29 18.42 2.97
N PRO A 96 -23.39 18.42 2.19
CA PRO A 96 -24.45 17.41 2.31
C PRO A 96 -23.93 15.98 2.12
N ASP A 97 -24.56 15.00 2.77
CA ASP A 97 -24.27 13.56 2.61
C ASP A 97 -25.24 12.89 1.62
N ASP A 98 -26.48 13.39 1.55
CA ASP A 98 -27.57 12.83 0.75
C ASP A 98 -27.57 13.33 -0.70
N THR A 99 -27.38 14.63 -0.90
CA THR A 99 -27.28 15.24 -2.24
C THR A 99 -25.85 15.56 -2.65
N GLY A 100 -24.91 15.39 -1.72
CA GLY A 100 -23.52 15.78 -1.93
C GLY A 100 -22.70 14.79 -2.76
N PRO A 101 -21.44 15.17 -3.06
CA PRO A 101 -20.52 14.30 -3.76
C PRO A 101 -20.19 13.07 -2.92
N TRP A 102 -19.92 11.97 -3.62
CA TRP A 102 -19.20 10.85 -3.03
C TRP A 102 -17.79 11.31 -2.64
N VAL A 103 -17.33 11.01 -1.43
CA VAL A 103 -16.01 11.41 -0.94
C VAL A 103 -15.19 10.20 -0.53
N ASP A 104 -14.01 10.04 -1.13
CA ASP A 104 -13.11 8.90 -0.90
C ASP A 104 -12.75 8.70 0.59
N VAL A 105 -12.27 9.74 1.26
CA VAL A 105 -11.85 9.69 2.66
C VAL A 105 -13.01 9.40 3.59
N VAL A 106 -14.23 9.82 3.25
CA VAL A 106 -15.40 9.63 4.14
C VAL A 106 -15.78 8.15 4.21
N ASN A 107 -15.72 7.41 3.10
CA ASN A 107 -16.01 5.97 3.12
C ASN A 107 -15.00 5.21 3.99
N LEU A 108 -13.73 5.60 3.92
CA LEU A 108 -12.70 5.05 4.80
C LEU A 108 -12.96 5.39 6.28
N LEU A 109 -13.34 6.64 6.58
CA LEU A 109 -13.60 7.08 7.95
C LEU A 109 -14.89 6.49 8.54
N LYS A 110 -15.89 6.19 7.70
CA LYS A 110 -17.13 5.51 8.08
C LYS A 110 -16.93 4.00 8.28
N LEU A 111 -15.81 3.42 7.85
CA LEU A 111 -15.51 2.00 8.06
C LEU A 111 -15.05 1.74 9.51
N ASP A 112 -15.92 1.10 10.27
CA ASP A 112 -15.64 0.72 11.66
C ASP A 112 -14.67 -0.46 11.74
N ASP A 113 -14.99 -1.53 10.99
CA ASP A 113 -14.23 -2.77 10.94
C ASP A 113 -14.02 -3.24 9.50
N PRO A 114 -12.78 -3.21 8.98
CA PRO A 114 -12.46 -3.72 7.65
C PRO A 114 -12.80 -5.20 7.43
N GLU A 115 -12.76 -6.03 8.48
CA GLU A 115 -13.04 -7.46 8.37
C GLU A 115 -14.52 -7.77 8.13
N SER A 116 -15.40 -6.79 8.35
CA SER A 116 -16.83 -6.89 8.02
C SER A 116 -17.11 -6.89 6.51
N LEU A 117 -16.16 -6.39 5.71
CA LEU A 117 -16.21 -6.39 4.26
C LEU A 117 -15.61 -7.67 3.71
N ASP A 118 -16.14 -8.17 2.59
CA ASP A 118 -15.48 -9.24 1.87
C ASP A 118 -14.17 -8.74 1.21
N LEU A 119 -13.34 -9.68 0.76
CA LEU A 119 -12.03 -9.35 0.21
C LEU A 119 -12.11 -8.46 -1.05
N ALA A 120 -13.16 -8.62 -1.85
CA ALA A 120 -13.34 -7.82 -3.06
C ALA A 120 -13.72 -6.38 -2.72
N ASP A 121 -14.59 -6.18 -1.73
CA ASP A 121 -14.99 -4.87 -1.22
C ASP A 121 -13.83 -4.16 -0.50
N GLN A 122 -13.02 -4.89 0.29
CA GLN A 122 -11.80 -4.35 0.89
C GLN A 122 -10.83 -3.85 -0.19
N TRP A 123 -10.59 -4.67 -1.23
CA TRP A 123 -9.73 -4.30 -2.36
C TRP A 123 -10.27 -3.06 -3.08
N GLN A 124 -11.56 -3.05 -3.41
CA GLN A 124 -12.19 -1.94 -4.11
C GLN A 124 -12.11 -0.64 -3.31
N LEU A 125 -12.37 -0.69 -2.00
CA LEU A 125 -12.23 0.48 -1.13
C LEU A 125 -10.77 0.95 -1.09
N ALA A 126 -9.81 0.03 -0.92
CA ALA A 126 -8.40 0.38 -0.94
C ALA A 126 -7.99 1.04 -2.25
N GLU A 127 -8.49 0.59 -3.39
CA GLU A 127 -8.23 1.22 -4.69
C GLU A 127 -8.82 2.63 -4.82
N THR A 128 -9.92 2.91 -4.13
CA THR A 128 -10.47 4.27 -4.07
C THR A 128 -9.74 5.19 -3.08
N CYS A 129 -9.05 4.61 -2.09
CA CYS A 129 -8.40 5.33 -1.00
C CYS A 129 -6.87 5.37 -1.14
N GLN A 130 -6.38 5.86 -2.28
CA GLN A 130 -4.94 5.90 -2.59
C GLN A 130 -4.28 7.23 -2.20
N GLY A 131 -3.09 7.17 -1.61
CA GLY A 131 -2.28 8.35 -1.29
C GLY A 131 -2.60 8.99 0.06
N PHE A 132 -1.83 10.02 0.38
CA PHE A 132 -1.94 10.77 1.65
C PHE A 132 -3.09 11.77 1.61
N PHE A 133 -3.72 12.05 2.75
CA PHE A 133 -4.79 13.02 2.82
C PHE A 133 -4.30 14.45 2.52
N LEU A 134 -4.78 14.99 1.41
CA LEU A 134 -4.61 16.37 0.95
C LEU A 134 -3.16 16.86 1.07
N PRO A 135 -2.19 16.25 0.37
CA PRO A 135 -0.76 16.51 0.56
C PRO A 135 -0.39 17.95 0.17
N GLU A 136 -1.14 18.58 -0.73
CA GLU A 136 -0.91 19.96 -1.11
C GLU A 136 -1.40 20.99 -0.10
N ALA A 137 -2.01 20.61 1.04
CA ALA A 137 -2.59 21.53 2.03
C ALA A 137 -1.71 21.80 3.26
N GLN A 138 -1.89 23.00 3.85
CA GLN A 138 -1.13 23.51 4.99
C GLN A 138 -2.11 24.16 5.96
N GLY A 139 -2.34 23.50 7.08
CA GLY A 139 -3.17 23.95 8.19
C GLY A 139 -2.91 23.03 9.36
N SER A 140 -2.90 23.59 10.57
CA SER A 140 -2.61 22.83 11.80
C SER A 140 -3.60 21.67 12.03
N TRP A 141 -4.86 21.85 11.63
CA TRP A 141 -5.89 20.82 11.71
C TRP A 141 -5.60 19.56 10.86
N LEU A 142 -4.76 19.67 9.84
CA LEU A 142 -4.48 18.55 8.93
C LEU A 142 -3.67 17.46 9.62
N GLU A 143 -2.83 17.80 10.59
CA GLU A 143 -1.96 16.81 11.25
C GLU A 143 -2.80 15.78 12.00
N ASP A 144 -3.78 16.24 12.78
CA ASP A 144 -4.69 15.36 13.52
C ASP A 144 -5.53 14.49 12.57
N VAL A 145 -6.04 15.10 11.50
CA VAL A 145 -6.86 14.37 10.51
C VAL A 145 -6.03 13.37 9.73
N ARG A 146 -4.82 13.73 9.28
CA ARG A 146 -3.91 12.83 8.56
C ARG A 146 -3.57 11.61 9.41
N ARG A 147 -3.24 11.78 10.69
CA ARG A 147 -2.98 10.65 11.59
C ARG A 147 -4.17 9.70 11.69
N VAL A 148 -5.39 10.23 11.79
CA VAL A 148 -6.61 9.40 11.84
C VAL A 148 -6.83 8.68 10.51
N VAL A 149 -6.68 9.37 9.38
CA VAL A 149 -6.86 8.79 8.05
C VAL A 149 -5.82 7.71 7.77
N GLU A 150 -4.55 7.98 8.03
CA GLU A 150 -3.43 7.04 7.88
C GLU A 150 -3.65 5.79 8.73
N ALA A 151 -4.06 5.94 10.00
CA ALA A 151 -4.40 4.81 10.85
C ALA A 151 -5.57 3.97 10.29
N ARG A 152 -6.56 4.60 9.66
CA ARG A 152 -7.67 3.88 9.00
C ARG A 152 -7.22 3.18 7.72
N GLN A 153 -6.37 3.83 6.91
CA GLN A 153 -5.78 3.21 5.72
C GLN A 153 -4.92 2.00 6.10
N ALA A 154 -4.07 2.14 7.12
CA ALA A 154 -3.23 1.05 7.62
C ALA A 154 -4.09 -0.14 8.08
N ARG A 155 -5.13 0.09 8.89
CA ARG A 155 -6.07 -0.97 9.30
C ARG A 155 -6.73 -1.69 8.12
N LEU A 156 -7.21 -0.95 7.12
CA LEU A 156 -7.81 -1.54 5.92
C LEU A 156 -6.79 -2.38 5.14
N LEU A 157 -5.58 -1.85 4.95
CA LEU A 157 -4.52 -2.54 4.21
C LEU A 157 -4.00 -3.77 4.95
N THR A 158 -3.91 -3.75 6.28
CA THR A 158 -3.56 -4.93 7.08
C THR A 158 -4.59 -6.04 6.91
N ALA A 159 -5.90 -5.74 7.04
CA ALA A 159 -6.96 -6.71 6.81
C ALA A 159 -6.92 -7.28 5.38
N LEU A 160 -6.66 -6.41 4.40
CA LEU A 160 -6.52 -6.78 2.99
C LEU A 160 -5.32 -7.70 2.75
N VAL A 161 -4.15 -7.40 3.36
CA VAL A 161 -2.96 -8.25 3.33
C VAL A 161 -3.29 -9.65 3.85
N GLU A 162 -3.89 -9.76 5.04
CA GLU A 162 -4.26 -11.05 5.62
C GLU A 162 -5.27 -11.82 4.76
N GLY A 163 -6.23 -11.12 4.15
CA GLY A 163 -7.19 -11.72 3.23
C GLY A 163 -6.54 -12.26 1.96
N LEU A 164 -5.61 -11.49 1.39
CA LEU A 164 -4.88 -11.84 0.16
C LEU A 164 -3.90 -13.00 0.38
N GLU A 165 -3.27 -13.09 1.55
CA GLU A 165 -2.44 -14.24 1.94
C GLU A 165 -3.24 -15.54 1.92
N ARG A 166 -4.47 -15.54 2.44
CA ARG A 166 -5.33 -16.74 2.50
C ARG A 166 -5.75 -17.26 1.13
N VAL A 167 -5.79 -16.40 0.12
CA VAL A 167 -6.17 -16.77 -1.27
C VAL A 167 -4.97 -16.86 -2.21
N GLU A 168 -3.75 -16.72 -1.69
CA GLU A 168 -2.47 -16.83 -2.43
C GLU A 168 -2.38 -15.87 -3.64
N ASP A 169 -3.03 -14.70 -3.59
CA ASP A 169 -2.93 -13.67 -4.64
C ASP A 169 -1.69 -12.79 -4.42
N ASN A 170 -0.52 -13.34 -4.78
CA ASN A 170 0.78 -12.70 -4.58
C ASN A 170 0.93 -11.32 -5.26
N VAL A 171 0.22 -11.08 -6.37
CA VAL A 171 0.31 -9.81 -7.09
C VAL A 171 -0.36 -8.71 -6.28
N ARG A 172 -1.60 -8.95 -5.85
CA ARG A 172 -2.34 -8.00 -5.02
C ARG A 172 -1.75 -7.90 -3.62
N LEU A 173 -1.30 -9.00 -3.05
CA LEU A 173 -0.67 -9.06 -1.73
C LEU A 173 0.54 -8.12 -1.67
N ARG A 174 1.44 -8.24 -2.65
CA ARG A 174 2.60 -7.36 -2.76
C ARG A 174 2.19 -5.89 -2.86
N GLN A 175 1.19 -5.55 -3.67
CA GLN A 175 0.72 -4.17 -3.83
C GLN A 175 0.14 -3.61 -2.52
N ALA A 176 -0.68 -4.39 -1.82
CA ALA A 176 -1.25 -3.99 -0.53
C ALA A 176 -0.16 -3.80 0.53
N ALA A 177 0.81 -4.72 0.59
CA ALA A 177 1.92 -4.66 1.53
C ALA A 177 2.87 -3.47 1.26
N GLU A 178 3.25 -3.21 0.01
CA GLU A 178 4.06 -2.02 -0.34
C GLU A 178 3.35 -0.72 0.05
N ARG A 179 2.03 -0.65 -0.14
CA ARG A 179 1.21 0.50 0.27
C ARG A 179 1.12 0.64 1.79
N LEU A 180 0.98 -0.48 2.51
CA LEU A 180 0.95 -0.49 3.96
C LEU A 180 2.24 0.09 4.54
N LEU A 181 3.39 -0.36 4.04
CA LEU A 181 4.70 0.10 4.50
C LEU A 181 5.03 1.55 4.13
N LEU A 182 4.34 2.12 3.13
CA LEU A 182 4.43 3.54 2.83
C LEU A 182 3.73 4.40 3.89
N ILE A 183 2.66 3.88 4.49
CA ILE A 183 1.87 4.57 5.53
C ILE A 183 2.46 4.31 6.91
N ASP A 184 2.72 3.04 7.23
CA ASP A 184 3.32 2.61 8.48
C ASP A 184 4.53 1.69 8.21
N PRO A 185 5.75 2.26 8.19
CA PRO A 185 6.97 1.49 7.96
C PRO A 185 7.30 0.48 9.08
N PHE A 186 6.62 0.54 10.23
CA PHE A 186 6.84 -0.35 11.37
C PHE A 186 5.80 -1.49 11.43
N GLU A 187 4.81 -1.48 10.54
CA GLU A 187 3.81 -2.54 10.47
C GLU A 187 4.44 -3.84 9.93
N GLU A 188 4.74 -4.76 10.84
CA GLU A 188 5.42 -6.02 10.53
C GLU A 188 4.62 -6.88 9.53
N ARG A 189 3.28 -6.79 9.50
CA ARG A 189 2.48 -7.54 8.52
C ARG A 189 2.82 -7.20 7.08
N GLY A 190 3.08 -5.94 6.77
CA GLY A 190 3.52 -5.55 5.43
C GLY A 190 4.87 -6.19 5.05
N TRP A 191 5.82 -6.19 5.99
CA TRP A 191 7.13 -6.80 5.78
C TRP A 191 7.05 -8.32 5.62
N GLN A 192 6.29 -8.99 6.49
CA GLN A 192 6.07 -10.43 6.47
C GLN A 192 5.49 -10.87 5.13
N ALA A 193 4.46 -10.17 4.63
CA ALA A 193 3.87 -10.42 3.33
C ALA A 193 4.89 -10.30 2.18
N LEU A 194 5.70 -9.24 2.17
CA LEU A 194 6.75 -9.08 1.15
C LEU A 194 7.82 -10.15 1.22
N ILE A 195 8.22 -10.57 2.43
CA ILE A 195 9.17 -11.67 2.63
C ILE A 195 8.59 -12.99 2.10
N ALA A 196 7.33 -13.29 2.43
CA ALA A 196 6.63 -14.48 1.96
C ALA A 196 6.54 -14.53 0.42
N VAL A 197 6.14 -13.43 -0.23
CA VAL A 197 6.10 -13.31 -1.69
C VAL A 197 7.47 -13.59 -2.32
N GLN A 198 8.57 -13.10 -1.73
CA GLN A 198 9.91 -13.35 -2.25
C GLN A 198 10.36 -14.81 -2.03
N LEU A 199 9.97 -15.42 -0.92
CA LEU A 199 10.25 -16.83 -0.64
C LEU A 199 9.55 -17.76 -1.63
N GLU A 200 8.27 -17.49 -1.94
CA GLU A 200 7.51 -18.25 -2.92
C GLU A 200 8.06 -18.09 -4.34
N ALA A 201 8.54 -16.89 -4.68
CA ALA A 201 9.24 -16.64 -5.94
C ALA A 201 10.65 -17.26 -6.01
N GLY A 202 11.14 -17.88 -4.92
CA GLY A 202 12.51 -18.43 -4.83
C GLY A 202 13.61 -17.38 -4.69
N ASN A 203 13.26 -16.11 -4.51
CA ASN A 203 14.17 -14.97 -4.40
C ASN A 203 14.73 -14.82 -2.97
N ARG A 204 15.41 -15.87 -2.48
CA ARG A 204 15.92 -15.93 -1.10
C ARG A 204 16.76 -14.71 -0.71
N ALA A 205 17.65 -14.25 -1.60
CA ALA A 205 18.52 -13.10 -1.32
C ALA A 205 17.70 -11.83 -1.01
N GLN A 206 16.59 -11.63 -1.71
CA GLN A 206 15.70 -10.51 -1.48
C GLN A 206 14.91 -10.68 -0.18
N ALA A 207 14.46 -11.89 0.14
CA ALA A 207 13.80 -12.19 1.42
C ALA A 207 14.70 -11.89 2.63
N VAL A 208 15.98 -12.31 2.59
CA VAL A 208 16.97 -11.98 3.63
C VAL A 208 17.18 -10.47 3.75
N LYS A 209 17.25 -9.78 2.61
CA LYS A 209 17.45 -8.32 2.59
C LYS A 209 16.29 -7.60 3.28
N LEU A 210 15.04 -7.94 2.93
CA LEU A 210 13.85 -7.36 3.54
C LEU A 210 13.79 -7.60 5.06
N TYR A 211 14.09 -8.83 5.51
CA TYR A 211 14.13 -9.13 6.94
C TYR A 211 15.16 -8.26 7.69
N LYS A 212 16.36 -8.12 7.14
CA LYS A 212 17.42 -7.30 7.76
C LYS A 212 17.07 -5.81 7.79
N GLU A 213 16.43 -5.31 6.74
CA GLU A 213 15.93 -3.93 6.69
C GLU A 213 14.90 -3.68 7.79
N LEU A 214 13.97 -4.61 8.01
CA LEU A 214 13.01 -4.54 9.11
C LEU A 214 13.71 -4.59 10.48
N GLU A 215 14.60 -5.56 10.70
CA GLU A 215 15.31 -5.76 11.97
C GLU A 215 16.09 -4.50 12.38
N ILE A 216 16.84 -3.91 11.45
CA ILE A 216 17.57 -2.66 11.69
C ILE A 216 16.58 -1.54 12.06
N LYS A 217 15.50 -1.38 11.30
CA LYS A 217 14.50 -0.33 11.53
C LYS A 217 13.85 -0.43 12.91
N LEU A 218 13.41 -1.61 13.32
CA LEU A 218 12.79 -1.83 14.64
C LEU A 218 13.79 -1.61 15.78
N THR A 219 15.01 -2.11 15.61
CA THR A 219 16.04 -2.01 16.66
C THR A 219 16.52 -0.57 16.82
N GLU A 220 16.79 0.14 15.73
CA GLU A 220 17.35 1.50 15.77
C GLU A 220 16.32 2.57 16.17
N GLU A 221 15.09 2.47 15.68
CA GLU A 221 14.07 3.52 15.89
C GLU A 221 13.15 3.22 17.10
N LEU A 222 12.88 1.95 17.39
CA LEU A 222 11.95 1.54 18.46
C LEU A 222 12.64 0.80 19.62
N GLY A 223 13.86 0.29 19.43
CA GLY A 223 14.57 -0.46 20.46
C GLY A 223 13.95 -1.82 20.77
N VAL A 224 13.22 -2.40 19.81
CA VAL A 224 12.54 -3.70 19.94
C VAL A 224 13.03 -4.67 18.87
N ASP A 225 13.03 -5.96 19.22
CA ASP A 225 13.28 -7.04 18.26
C ASP A 225 12.03 -7.31 17.41
N PRO A 226 12.17 -7.88 16.19
CA PRO A 226 11.03 -8.32 15.39
C PRO A 226 10.14 -9.33 16.12
N ALA A 227 8.83 -9.31 15.84
CA ALA A 227 7.87 -10.23 16.42
C ALA A 227 8.23 -11.71 16.14
N PRO A 228 7.79 -12.67 16.99
CA PRO A 228 8.06 -14.09 16.80
C PRO A 228 7.66 -14.63 15.42
N GLU A 229 6.55 -14.14 14.87
CA GLU A 229 6.06 -14.48 13.54
C GLU A 229 7.06 -14.06 12.45
N THR A 230 7.66 -12.88 12.58
CA THR A 230 8.70 -12.38 11.67
C THR A 230 9.98 -13.20 11.81
N GLN A 231 10.40 -13.50 13.04
CA GLN A 231 11.58 -14.34 13.30
C GLN A 231 11.41 -15.76 12.71
N ALA A 232 10.19 -16.30 12.72
CA ALA A 232 9.89 -17.59 12.12
C ALA A 232 10.14 -17.59 10.59
N LEU A 233 9.93 -16.47 9.90
CA LEU A 233 10.24 -16.34 8.47
C LEU A 233 11.76 -16.42 8.21
N LEU A 234 12.61 -15.88 9.09
CA LEU A 234 14.06 -16.04 8.98
C LEU A 234 14.44 -17.52 9.08
N ALA A 235 13.87 -18.26 10.03
CA ALA A 235 14.11 -19.70 10.16
C ALA A 235 13.68 -20.48 8.90
N GLN A 236 12.59 -20.08 8.25
CA GLN A 236 12.15 -20.67 6.98
C GLN A 236 13.14 -20.37 5.84
N ILE A 237 13.60 -19.12 5.74
CA ILE A 237 14.63 -18.69 4.79
C ILE A 237 15.89 -19.56 4.93
N GLU A 238 16.35 -19.81 6.15
CA GLU A 238 17.52 -20.64 6.45
C GLU A 238 17.33 -22.13 6.10
N ARG A 239 16.16 -22.71 6.40
CA ARG A 239 15.85 -24.11 6.05
C ARG A 239 15.84 -24.35 4.55
N GLN A 240 15.27 -23.43 3.75
CA GLN A 240 15.32 -23.52 2.29
C GLN A 240 16.77 -23.50 1.77
N HIS A 241 17.65 -22.71 2.40
CA HIS A 241 19.05 -22.67 2.01
C HIS A 241 19.77 -23.99 2.26
N GLN A 242 19.60 -24.57 3.45
CA GLN A 242 20.20 -25.87 3.77
C GLN A 242 19.70 -26.97 2.83
N SER A 243 18.40 -26.96 2.49
CA SER A 243 17.82 -27.90 1.53
C SER A 243 18.40 -27.71 0.12
N SER A 244 18.47 -26.47 -0.38
CA SER A 244 19.07 -26.17 -1.69
C SER A 244 20.56 -26.52 -1.79
N SER A 245 21.33 -26.25 -0.73
CA SER A 245 22.73 -26.62 -0.62
C SER A 245 22.92 -28.14 -0.63
N PHE A 246 22.07 -28.87 0.11
CA PHE A 246 22.12 -30.32 0.16
C PHE A 246 21.78 -30.97 -1.20
N THR A 247 20.77 -30.45 -1.90
CA THR A 247 20.41 -30.93 -3.24
C THR A 247 21.53 -30.68 -4.25
N ALA A 248 22.13 -29.48 -4.25
CA ALA A 248 23.25 -29.16 -5.12
C ALA A 248 24.45 -30.10 -4.91
N VAL A 249 24.79 -30.37 -3.64
CA VAL A 249 25.85 -31.32 -3.28
C VAL A 249 25.50 -32.75 -3.72
N GLN A 250 24.24 -33.19 -3.59
CA GLN A 250 23.81 -34.50 -4.07
C GLN A 250 23.91 -34.64 -5.58
N ASP A 251 23.56 -33.60 -6.35
CA ASP A 251 23.67 -33.61 -7.81
C ASP A 251 25.14 -33.60 -8.26
N ASP A 252 26.00 -32.86 -7.58
CA ASP A 252 27.45 -32.89 -7.80
C ASP A 252 28.03 -34.27 -7.53
N ILE A 253 27.67 -34.90 -6.41
CA ILE A 253 28.07 -36.28 -6.08
C ILE A 253 27.60 -37.24 -7.17
N ARG A 254 26.34 -37.14 -7.60
CA ARG A 254 25.78 -37.99 -8.67
C ARG A 254 26.54 -37.80 -9.99
N ALA A 255 26.88 -36.56 -10.35
CA ALA A 255 27.65 -36.25 -11.54
C ALA A 255 29.07 -36.81 -11.49
N ILE A 256 29.73 -36.70 -10.33
CA ILE A 256 31.06 -37.29 -10.08
C ILE A 256 30.99 -38.82 -10.18
N SER A 257 30.02 -39.47 -9.54
CA SER A 257 29.84 -40.92 -9.61
C SER A 257 29.64 -41.40 -11.05
N LYS A 258 28.86 -40.67 -11.86
CA LYS A 258 28.66 -40.98 -13.28
C LYS A 258 29.98 -40.91 -14.06
N ARG A 259 30.80 -39.87 -13.83
CA ARG A 259 32.13 -39.73 -14.46
C ARG A 259 33.10 -40.84 -14.06
N ILE A 260 33.10 -41.24 -12.78
CA ILE A 260 33.93 -42.36 -12.31
C ILE A 260 33.54 -43.65 -13.04
N ALA A 261 32.23 -43.94 -13.14
CA ALA A 261 31.75 -45.13 -13.86
C ALA A 261 32.17 -45.12 -15.34
N THR A 262 32.12 -43.96 -16.01
CA THR A 262 32.58 -43.82 -17.40
C THR A 262 34.09 -44.08 -17.53
N LEU A 263 34.91 -43.53 -16.63
CA LEU A 263 36.36 -43.74 -16.64
C LEU A 263 36.73 -45.20 -16.36
N GLN A 264 36.01 -45.87 -15.46
CA GLN A 264 36.19 -47.31 -15.20
C GLN A 264 35.87 -48.15 -16.44
N GLY A 265 34.84 -47.79 -17.20
CA GLY A 265 34.52 -48.43 -18.49
C GLY A 265 35.68 -48.31 -19.48
N VAL A 266 36.16 -47.09 -19.74
CA VAL A 266 37.28 -46.84 -20.66
C VAL A 266 38.55 -47.58 -20.23
N LEU A 267 38.85 -47.62 -18.93
CA LEU A 267 40.02 -48.34 -18.42
C LEU A 267 39.88 -49.85 -18.65
N ASN A 268 38.70 -50.43 -18.43
CA ASN A 268 38.47 -51.85 -18.70
C ASN A 268 38.58 -52.17 -20.19
N ASP A 269 38.01 -51.34 -21.06
CA ASP A 269 38.08 -51.52 -22.51
C ASP A 269 39.55 -51.48 -22.99
N THR A 270 40.31 -50.49 -22.55
CA THR A 270 41.75 -50.38 -22.88
C THR A 270 42.60 -51.53 -22.33
N LEU A 271 42.29 -52.03 -21.13
CA LEU A 271 42.94 -53.23 -20.59
C LEU A 271 42.60 -54.49 -21.39
N GLN A 272 41.37 -54.59 -21.92
CA GLN A 272 40.97 -55.69 -22.79
C GLN A 272 41.69 -55.64 -24.15
N GLU A 273 41.84 -54.46 -24.74
CA GLU A 273 42.61 -54.25 -25.97
C GLU A 273 44.09 -54.58 -25.80
N LEU A 274 44.71 -54.16 -24.69
CA LEU A 274 46.10 -54.51 -24.42
C LEU A 274 46.29 -56.02 -24.24
N ARG A 275 45.35 -56.70 -23.58
CA ARG A 275 45.39 -58.17 -23.42
C ARG A 275 45.26 -58.88 -24.77
N SER A 276 44.34 -58.45 -25.63
CA SER A 276 44.17 -59.06 -26.95
C SER A 276 45.39 -58.84 -27.86
N LEU A 277 46.05 -57.69 -27.76
CA LEU A 277 47.31 -57.43 -28.46
C LEU A 277 48.47 -58.28 -27.93
N THR A 278 48.56 -58.50 -26.61
CA THR A 278 49.59 -59.41 -26.05
C THR A 278 49.35 -60.85 -26.46
N ASP A 279 48.11 -61.32 -26.49
CA ASP A 279 47.79 -62.69 -26.92
C ASP A 279 48.17 -62.90 -28.41
N GLN A 280 47.91 -61.90 -29.27
CA GLN A 280 48.32 -61.92 -30.68
C GLN A 280 49.84 -61.92 -30.89
N LEU A 281 50.61 -61.34 -29.96
CA LEU A 281 52.08 -61.32 -30.01
C LEU A 281 52.71 -62.63 -29.49
N THR A 282 52.02 -63.39 -28.64
CA THR A 282 52.49 -64.69 -28.15
C THR A 282 52.17 -65.86 -29.07
N ASP A 283 51.22 -65.70 -30.00
CA ASP A 283 50.83 -66.70 -31.00
C ASP A 283 51.58 -66.56 -32.35
N ALA A 284 52.52 -65.61 -32.47
CA ALA A 284 53.36 -65.36 -33.65
C ALA A 284 54.82 -65.80 -33.43
#